data_AF-A0A2R6DIW9-F1
#
_entry.id   AF-A0A2R6DIW9-F1
#
_cell.length_a   1.000
_cell.length_b   1.000
_cell.length_c   1.000
_cell.angle_alpha   90.00
_cell.angle_beta   90.00
_cell.angle_gamma   90.00
#
_symmetry.space_group_name_H-M   'P 1'
#
loop_
_entity.id
_entity.type
_entity.pdbx_description
1 polymer ?
#
loop_
_entity_poly.entity_id
_entity_poly.type
_entity_poly.pdbx_seq_one_letter_code
_entity_poly.pdbx_strand_id
1 'polypeptide(L)'
;VPKTGFKFGADFRTYDHVESVDSLGHSERLVRVVPAEHVFSPRDLALDVRLAGGVRKEMVFGLVGSSERKGKHGIEWLSVTRLTP
;
A
#
# COMPACT_ATOMS: atom_id res chain seq x y z
N VAL A 1 -11.46 4.68 -2.67
CA VAL A 1 -11.83 4.84 -1.23
C VAL A 1 -11.06 3.85 -0.36
N PRO A 2 -10.42 4.23 0.76
CA PRO A 2 -9.75 3.28 1.63
C PRO A 2 -10.74 2.43 2.45
N LYS A 3 -10.43 1.13 2.58
CA LYS A 3 -11.06 0.21 3.54
C LYS A 3 -9.95 -0.49 4.33
N THR A 4 -10.30 -1.12 5.46
CA THR A 4 -9.32 -1.91 6.22
C THR A 4 -8.66 -2.99 5.36
N GLY A 5 -7.34 -3.09 5.48
CA GLY A 5 -6.52 -4.13 4.87
C GLY A 5 -6.34 -5.37 5.76
N PHE A 6 -6.96 -5.42 6.95
CA PHE A 6 -6.71 -6.43 7.99
C PHE A 6 -6.76 -7.88 7.47
N LYS A 7 -7.75 -8.21 6.62
CA LYS A 7 -7.88 -9.55 6.01
C LYS A 7 -6.70 -9.96 5.13
N PHE A 8 -5.85 -9.00 4.78
CA PHE A 8 -4.69 -9.14 3.91
C PHE A 8 -3.41 -8.64 4.58
N GLY A 9 -3.37 -8.58 5.92
CA GLY A 9 -2.17 -8.21 6.67
C GLY A 9 -1.64 -6.79 6.41
N ALA A 10 -2.44 -5.92 5.80
CA ALA A 10 -2.08 -4.53 5.46
C ALA A 10 -2.95 -3.55 6.25
N ASP A 11 -2.54 -2.29 6.31
CA ASP A 11 -3.32 -1.25 7.00
C ASP A 11 -4.60 -0.95 6.23
N PHE A 12 -4.45 -0.76 4.91
CA PHE A 12 -5.57 -0.45 4.03
C PHE A 12 -5.59 -1.30 2.76
N ARG A 13 -6.78 -1.37 2.16
CA ARG A 13 -6.98 -1.71 0.75
C ARG A 13 -7.71 -0.57 0.06
N THR A 14 -7.29 -0.21 -1.15
CA THR A 14 -7.87 0.92 -1.88
C THR A 14 -8.46 0.50 -3.22
N TYR A 15 -9.27 1.40 -3.78
CA TYR A 15 -10.00 1.25 -5.04
C TYR A 15 -9.75 2.55 -5.82
N ASP A 16 -9.30 2.46 -7.08
CA ASP A 16 -8.89 3.60 -7.90
C ASP A 16 -10.05 4.50 -8.29
N HIS A 17 -11.16 3.92 -8.73
CA HIS A 17 -12.39 4.65 -9.04
C HIS A 17 -13.57 4.03 -8.29
N VAL A 18 -14.34 4.90 -7.63
CA VAL A 18 -15.58 4.53 -6.94
C VAL A 18 -16.67 5.46 -7.48
N GLU A 19 -17.44 5.00 -8.47
CA GLU A 19 -18.63 5.73 -8.93
C GLU A 19 -19.81 5.49 -7.98
N SER A 20 -19.94 4.30 -7.40
CA SER A 20 -20.87 4.01 -6.30
C SER A 20 -20.35 2.87 -5.41
N VAL A 21 -20.81 2.82 -4.14
CA VAL A 21 -20.45 1.74 -3.18
C VAL A 21 -20.92 0.37 -3.69
N ASP A 22 -22.01 0.34 -4.46
CA ASP A 22 -22.62 -0.86 -5.04
C ASP A 22 -21.87 -1.39 -6.28
N SER A 23 -20.93 -0.59 -6.83
CA SER A 23 -20.16 -0.90 -8.05
C SER A 23 -18.65 -0.92 -7.81
N LEU A 24 -18.22 -1.20 -6.57
CA LEU A 24 -16.80 -1.33 -6.26
C LEU A 24 -16.23 -2.56 -7.00
N GLY A 25 -15.44 -2.32 -8.04
CA GLY A 25 -14.58 -3.35 -8.63
C GLY A 25 -13.65 -3.99 -7.59
N HIS A 26 -12.81 -4.95 -7.99
CA HIS A 26 -11.82 -5.49 -7.07
C HIS A 26 -10.88 -4.38 -6.60
N SER A 27 -10.63 -4.28 -5.28
CA SER A 27 -9.58 -3.40 -4.75
C SER A 27 -8.28 -3.70 -5.49
N GLU A 28 -7.49 -2.69 -5.81
CA GLU A 28 -6.30 -2.87 -6.65
C GLU A 28 -5.02 -2.88 -5.84
N ARG A 29 -5.01 -2.19 -4.69
CA ARG A 29 -3.81 -2.01 -3.86
C ARG A 29 -4.02 -2.46 -2.43
N LEU A 30 -2.97 -3.04 -1.84
CA LEU A 30 -2.78 -3.14 -0.40
C LEU A 30 -1.77 -2.06 0.02
N VAL A 31 -2.09 -1.34 1.08
CA VAL A 31 -1.28 -0.22 1.56
C VAL A 31 -0.74 -0.53 2.95
N ARG A 32 0.57 -0.39 3.11
CA ARG A 32 1.23 -0.34 4.42
C ARG A 32 1.76 1.07 4.69
N VAL A 33 1.53 1.60 5.88
CA VAL A 33 1.98 2.94 6.28
C VAL A 33 3.18 2.78 7.22
N VAL A 34 4.27 3.46 6.89
CA VAL A 34 5.51 3.44 7.69
C VAL A 34 6.14 4.84 7.75
N PRO A 35 6.99 5.14 8.74
CA PRO A 35 7.85 6.33 8.72
C PRO A 35 8.76 6.33 7.47
N ALA A 36 9.13 7.51 6.99
CA ALA A 36 10.02 7.63 5.82
C ALA A 36 11.41 7.06 6.07
N GLU A 37 11.87 7.06 7.32
CA GLU A 37 13.12 6.46 7.77
C GLU A 37 13.02 4.95 8.06
N HIS A 38 11.89 4.31 7.74
CA HIS A 38 11.70 2.89 7.98
C HIS A 38 12.69 2.04 7.18
N VAL A 39 13.49 1.24 7.89
CA VAL A 39 14.40 0.26 7.29
C VAL A 39 13.69 -1.07 7.18
N PHE A 40 13.46 -1.52 5.94
CA PHE A 40 12.81 -2.79 5.67
C PHE A 40 13.74 -3.98 5.94
N SER A 41 13.22 -4.96 6.69
CA SER A 41 13.73 -6.32 6.65
C SER A 41 13.44 -6.94 5.28
N PRO A 42 14.43 -7.52 4.57
CA PRO A 42 14.19 -8.13 3.26
C PRO A 42 13.11 -9.22 3.28
N ARG A 43 13.01 -9.96 4.40
CA ARG A 43 11.99 -11.00 4.57
C ARG A 43 10.59 -10.40 4.66
N ASP A 44 10.42 -9.34 5.44
CA ASP A 44 9.10 -8.75 5.68
C ASP A 44 8.60 -8.04 4.42
N LEU A 45 9.49 -7.33 3.72
CA LEU A 45 9.19 -6.75 2.41
C LEU A 45 8.77 -7.84 1.41
N ALA A 46 9.50 -8.96 1.35
CA ALA A 46 9.14 -10.07 0.47
C ALA A 46 7.79 -10.71 0.83
N LEU A 47 7.44 -10.80 2.12
CA LEU A 47 6.16 -11.32 2.57
C LEU A 47 5.00 -10.39 2.19
N ASP A 48 5.16 -9.08 2.34
CA ASP A 48 4.17 -8.09 1.91
C ASP A 48 3.90 -8.17 0.40
N VAL A 49 4.97 -8.19 -0.40
CA VAL A 49 4.87 -8.32 -1.86
C VAL A 49 4.24 -9.67 -2.26
N ARG A 50 4.61 -10.77 -1.58
CA ARG A 50 4.04 -12.10 -1.82
C ARG A 50 2.55 -12.14 -1.49
N LEU A 51 2.15 -11.54 -0.38
CA LEU A 51 0.76 -11.50 0.06
C LEU A 51 -0.10 -10.73 -0.94
N ALA A 52 0.33 -9.53 -1.33
CA ALA A 52 -0.34 -8.73 -2.35
C ALA A 52 -0.46 -9.48 -3.69
N GLY A 53 0.64 -10.08 -4.16
CA GLY A 53 0.65 -10.90 -5.37
C GLY A 53 -0.31 -12.11 -5.30
N GLY A 54 -0.37 -12.79 -4.15
CA GLY A 54 -1.25 -13.94 -3.92
C GLY A 54 -2.75 -13.61 -4.01
N VAL A 55 -3.14 -12.37 -3.70
CA VAL A 55 -4.52 -11.88 -3.82
C VAL A 55 -4.74 -10.95 -5.03
N ARG A 56 -3.79 -10.94 -5.98
CA ARG A 56 -3.82 -10.11 -7.19
C ARG A 56 -4.06 -8.63 -6.85
N LYS A 57 -3.18 -8.08 -6.01
CA LYS A 57 -3.13 -6.67 -5.61
C LYS A 57 -1.71 -6.16 -5.83
N GLU A 58 -1.56 -4.88 -6.07
CA GLU A 58 -0.29 -4.16 -5.98
C GLU A 58 0.03 -3.85 -4.51
N MET A 59 1.29 -4.01 -4.12
CA MET A 59 1.75 -3.60 -2.78
C MET A 59 2.26 -2.17 -2.83
N VAL A 60 1.71 -1.31 -1.97
CA VAL A 60 2.07 0.11 -1.89
C VAL A 60 2.45 0.50 -0.47
N PHE A 61 3.53 1.26 -0.32
CA PHE A 61 3.97 1.83 0.94
C PHE A 61 3.70 3.33 0.97
N GLY A 62 3.03 3.80 2.02
CA GLY A 62 2.90 5.22 2.33
C GLY A 62 3.96 5.63 3.34
N LEU A 63 4.97 6.35 2.88
CA LEU A 63 6.09 6.85 3.69
C LEU A 63 5.72 8.20 4.30
N VAL A 64 5.44 8.23 5.60
CA VAL A 64 5.05 9.46 6.32
C VAL A 64 6.29 10.21 6.79
N GLY A 65 6.36 11.51 6.52
CA GLY A 65 7.50 12.34 6.92
C GLY A 65 8.59 12.49 5.86
N SER A 66 8.39 11.96 4.65
CA SER A 66 9.39 11.96 3.57
C SER A 66 9.67 13.35 2.97
N SER A 67 8.73 14.29 3.11
CA SER A 67 8.88 15.66 2.62
C SER A 67 8.20 16.65 3.56
N GLU A 68 8.68 17.88 3.58
CA GLU A 68 7.95 18.98 4.22
C GLU A 68 7.20 19.77 3.13
N ARG A 69 5.88 19.88 3.25
CA ARG A 69 5.07 20.79 2.43
C ARG A 69 4.26 21.69 3.34
N LYS A 70 4.51 23.00 3.26
CA LYS A 70 3.79 24.04 4.02
C LYS A 70 3.73 23.76 5.54
N GLY A 71 4.87 23.37 6.13
CA GLY A 71 4.96 23.10 7.57
C GLY A 71 4.23 21.83 8.03
N LYS A 72 3.88 20.93 7.11
CA LYS A 72 3.32 19.60 7.42
C LYS A 72 4.21 18.51 6.84
N HIS A 73 4.34 17.41 7.57
CA HIS A 73 4.94 16.18 7.07
C HIS A 73 4.07 15.63 5.92
N GLY A 74 4.70 15.49 4.76
CA GLY A 74 4.13 14.93 3.54
C GLY A 74 4.16 13.40 3.55
N ILE A 75 3.54 12.82 2.52
CA ILE A 75 3.51 11.39 2.28
C ILE A 75 4.11 11.14 0.89
N GLU A 76 5.04 10.20 0.81
CA GLU A 76 5.53 9.63 -0.45
C GLU A 76 4.96 8.22 -0.62
N TRP A 77 4.65 7.85 -1.86
CA TRP A 77 4.03 6.58 -2.19
C TRP A 77 4.99 5.75 -3.04
N LEU A 78 5.35 4.57 -2.56
CA LEU A 78 6.20 3.62 -3.29
C LEU A 78 5.41 2.36 -3.62
N SER A 79 5.38 1.99 -4.90
CA SER A 79 4.89 0.67 -5.32
C SER A 79 6.06 -0.30 -5.41
N VAL A 80 5.87 -1.52 -4.90
CA VAL A 80 6.86 -2.59 -4.96
C VAL A 80 6.21 -3.86 -5.48
N THR A 81 6.75 -4.39 -6.56
CA THR A 81 6.24 -5.60 -7.21
C THR A 81 7.35 -6.62 -7.41
N ARG A 82 7.00 -7.90 -7.37
CA ARG A 82 7.92 -8.98 -7.77
C ARG A 82 8.20 -8.86 -9.27
N LEU A 83 9.47 -8.76 -9.63
CA LEU A 83 9.91 -8.98 -11.01
C LEU A 83 9.97 -10.48 -11.28
N THR A 84 9.33 -10.92 -12.35
CA THR A 84 9.51 -12.27 -12.87
C THR A 84 10.53 -12.14 -14.00
N PRO A 85 11.68 -12.84 -13.93
CA PRO A 85 12.67 -12.85 -15.01
C PRO A 85 12.07 -13.37 -16.33
#